data_AF-A0A6L3ER12-F1
#
_entry.id   AF-A0A6L3ER12-F1
#
_cell.length_a   1.000
_cell.length_b   1.000
_cell.length_c   1.000
_cell.angle_alpha   90.00
_cell.angle_beta   90.00
_cell.angle_gamma   90.00
#
_symmetry.space_group_name_H-M   'P 1'
#
loop_
_entity.id
_entity.type
_entity.pdbx_description
1 polymer ?
#
loop_
_entity_poly.entity_id
_entity_poly.type
_entity_poly.pdbx_seq_one_letter_code
_entity_poly.pdbx_strand_id
1 'polypeptide(L)'
;MAIADYTKAIELDPEYKEAYYNRGATYGAKEQYDLAIADYTKAIELDPEYKKAYFSRGVTYGAKEQYDLAIADYTKAIELDPEYMEAYYNRGVTYGAKEQYDLAIADYTKAIELDPENEKAYVNRANTYRTQE
;
A
#
# COMPACT_ATOMS: atom_id res chain seq x y z
N MET A 1 -21.30 -0.60 12.37
CA MET A 1 -21.45 -2.06 12.53
C MET A 1 -20.08 -2.72 12.48
N ALA A 2 -19.32 -2.73 11.37
CA ALA A 2 -17.96 -3.34 11.34
C ALA A 2 -16.93 -2.79 12.36
N ILE A 3 -16.74 -1.46 12.46
CA ILE A 3 -15.74 -0.86 13.39
C ILE A 3 -16.01 -1.26 14.85
N ALA A 4 -17.28 -1.32 15.27
CA ALA A 4 -17.63 -1.65 16.65
C ALA A 4 -17.26 -3.10 16.97
N ASP A 5 -17.51 -4.03 16.05
CA ASP A 5 -17.19 -5.45 16.24
C ASP A 5 -15.68 -5.68 16.24
N TYR A 6 -14.92 -5.01 15.36
CA TYR A 6 -13.45 -5.09 15.41
C TYR A 6 -12.87 -4.48 16.69
N THR A 7 -13.43 -3.36 17.16
CA THR A 7 -13.04 -2.80 18.46
C THR A 7 -13.33 -3.79 19.58
N LYS A 8 -14.48 -4.48 19.55
CA LYS A 8 -14.79 -5.47 20.56
C LYS A 8 -13.84 -6.67 20.50
N ALA A 9 -13.46 -7.11 19.30
CA ALA A 9 -12.46 -8.16 19.12
C ALA A 9 -11.10 -7.76 19.72
N ILE A 10 -10.66 -6.52 19.50
CA ILE A 10 -9.42 -5.98 20.07
C ILE A 10 -9.47 -5.86 21.60
N GLU A 11 -10.62 -5.49 22.17
CA GLU A 11 -10.79 -5.49 23.63
C GLU A 11 -10.69 -6.89 24.25
N LEU A 12 -11.16 -7.90 23.53
CA LEU A 12 -11.12 -9.31 23.97
C LEU A 12 -9.74 -9.92 23.76
N ASP A 13 -9.07 -9.57 22.67
CA ASP A 13 -7.72 -10.00 22.32
C ASP A 13 -6.90 -8.82 21.73
N PRO A 14 -6.11 -8.14 22.57
CA PRO A 14 -5.29 -7.01 22.12
C PRO A 14 -4.14 -7.38 21.17
N GLU A 15 -3.84 -8.66 20.99
CA GLU A 15 -2.80 -9.17 20.08
C GLU A 15 -3.38 -9.66 18.74
N TYR A 16 -4.68 -9.51 18.53
CA TYR A 16 -5.33 -9.97 17.31
C TYR A 16 -5.09 -9.03 16.11
N LYS A 17 -3.96 -9.20 15.42
CA LYS A 17 -3.52 -8.37 14.29
C LYS A 17 -4.56 -8.24 13.18
N GLU A 18 -5.32 -9.28 12.84
CA GLU A 18 -6.34 -9.23 11.79
C GLU A 18 -7.47 -8.27 12.15
N ALA A 19 -7.83 -8.14 13.43
CA ALA A 19 -8.84 -7.19 13.86
C ALA A 19 -8.37 -5.74 13.67
N TYR A 20 -7.11 -5.44 14.00
CA TYR A 20 -6.51 -4.13 13.71
C TYR A 20 -6.45 -3.87 12.21
N TYR A 21 -5.92 -4.79 11.40
CA TYR A 21 -5.85 -4.63 9.95
C TYR A 21 -7.23 -4.35 9.32
N ASN A 22 -8.25 -5.14 9.68
CA ASN A 22 -9.58 -4.97 9.09
C ASN A 22 -10.30 -3.71 9.59
N ARG A 23 -10.05 -3.28 10.84
CA ARG A 23 -10.55 -1.99 11.34
C ARG A 23 -9.87 -0.83 10.63
N GLY A 24 -8.55 -0.92 10.43
CA GLY A 24 -7.77 0.03 9.64
C GLY A 24 -8.26 0.15 8.20
N ALA A 25 -8.57 -0.98 7.54
CA ALA A 25 -9.18 -1.01 6.21
C ALA A 25 -10.55 -0.31 6.18
N THR A 26 -11.36 -0.52 7.23
CA THR A 26 -12.66 0.14 7.35
C THR A 26 -12.51 1.65 7.57
N TYR A 27 -11.49 2.09 8.31
CA TYR A 27 -11.16 3.51 8.48
C TYR A 27 -10.66 4.13 7.17
N GLY A 28 -9.77 3.45 6.44
CA GLY A 28 -9.24 3.91 5.16
C GLY A 28 -10.33 4.09 4.10
N ALA A 29 -11.27 3.15 4.02
CA ALA A 29 -12.44 3.25 3.13
C ALA A 29 -13.39 4.42 3.47
N LYS A 30 -13.28 4.97 4.69
CA LYS A 30 -14.02 6.15 5.14
C LYS A 30 -13.16 7.42 5.15
N GLU A 31 -11.98 7.37 4.54
CA GLU A 31 -11.01 8.46 4.49
C GLU A 31 -10.52 8.93 5.88
N GLN A 32 -10.72 8.11 6.91
CA GLN A 32 -10.22 8.35 8.26
C GLN A 32 -8.76 7.88 8.36
N TYR A 33 -7.89 8.51 7.56
CA TYR A 33 -6.55 8.01 7.27
C TYR A 33 -5.64 7.88 8.49
N ASP A 34 -5.69 8.80 9.45
CA ASP A 34 -4.85 8.71 10.66
C ASP A 34 -5.23 7.53 11.56
N LEU A 35 -6.53 7.22 11.66
CA LEU A 35 -7.00 6.04 12.37
C LEU A 35 -6.61 4.75 11.65
N ALA A 36 -6.69 4.76 10.31
CA ALA A 36 -6.25 3.63 9.49
C ALA A 36 -4.75 3.36 9.66
N ILE A 37 -3.90 4.39 9.58
CA ILE A 37 -2.45 4.29 9.76
C ILE A 37 -2.10 3.75 11.15
N ALA A 38 -2.77 4.22 12.21
CA ALA A 38 -2.55 3.74 13.56
C ALA A 38 -2.86 2.24 13.69
N ASP A 39 -4.00 1.80 13.15
CA ASP A 39 -4.42 0.40 13.18
C ASP A 39 -3.49 -0.50 12.34
N TYR A 40 -3.10 -0.08 11.13
CA TYR A 40 -2.13 -0.85 10.34
C TYR A 40 -0.77 -0.93 11.01
N THR A 41 -0.32 0.16 11.66
CA THR A 41 0.92 0.16 12.44
C THR A 41 0.85 -0.84 13.56
N LYS A 42 -0.28 -0.92 14.28
CA LYS A 42 -0.45 -1.91 15.33
C LYS A 42 -0.45 -3.35 14.79
N ALA A 43 -1.08 -3.58 13.64
CA ALA A 43 -1.04 -4.89 12.97
C ALA A 43 0.39 -5.29 12.57
N ILE A 44 1.21 -4.34 12.11
CA ILE A 44 2.63 -4.55 11.77
C ILE A 44 3.49 -4.79 13.01
N GLU A 45 3.25 -4.09 14.13
CA GLU A 45 3.95 -4.35 15.39
C GLU A 45 3.70 -5.77 15.91
N LEU A 46 2.48 -6.27 15.73
CA LEU A 46 2.09 -7.63 16.13
C LEU A 46 2.63 -8.70 15.16
N ASP A 47 2.75 -8.36 13.87
CA ASP A 47 3.31 -9.23 12.85
C ASP A 47 4.12 -8.43 11.81
N PRO A 48 5.45 -8.36 11.99
CA PRO A 48 6.35 -7.67 11.06
C PRO A 48 6.44 -8.30 9.67
N GLU A 49 5.88 -9.49 9.45
CA GLU A 49 5.82 -10.14 8.13
C GLU A 49 4.46 -9.92 7.43
N TYR A 50 3.59 -9.07 7.99
CA TYR A 50 2.25 -8.85 7.46
C TYR A 50 2.24 -7.90 6.25
N LYS A 51 2.68 -8.39 5.10
CA LYS A 51 2.80 -7.63 3.84
C LYS A 51 1.55 -6.80 3.45
N LYS A 52 0.35 -7.32 3.72
CA LYS A 52 -0.92 -6.62 3.44
C LYS A 52 -1.06 -5.35 4.28
N ALA A 53 -0.64 -5.38 5.54
CA ALA A 53 -0.70 -4.21 6.41
C ALA A 53 0.30 -3.13 5.96
N TYR A 54 1.51 -3.50 5.55
CA TYR A 54 2.45 -2.57 4.91
C TYR A 54 1.86 -1.96 3.64
N PHE A 55 1.37 -2.79 2.71
CA PHE A 55 0.76 -2.30 1.47
C PHE A 55 -0.40 -1.33 1.74
N SER A 56 -1.36 -1.69 2.59
CA SER A 56 -2.51 -0.83 2.90
C SER A 56 -2.13 0.47 3.62
N ARG A 57 -1.11 0.44 4.49
CA ARG A 57 -0.56 1.64 5.12
C ARG A 57 0.15 2.52 4.09
N GLY A 58 0.88 1.93 3.16
CA GLY A 58 1.50 2.63 2.02
C GLY A 58 0.47 3.33 1.12
N VAL A 59 -0.64 2.66 0.79
CA VAL A 59 -1.78 3.26 0.07
C VAL A 59 -2.34 4.45 0.83
N THR A 60 -2.50 4.31 2.15
CA THR A 60 -3.03 5.37 3.00
C THR A 60 -2.08 6.57 3.10
N TYR A 61 -0.78 6.34 3.19
CA TYR A 61 0.23 7.40 3.11
C TYR A 61 0.22 8.11 1.76
N GLY A 62 0.06 7.36 0.66
CA GLY A 62 -0.05 7.92 -0.69
C GLY A 62 -1.27 8.84 -0.83
N ALA A 63 -2.42 8.45 -0.28
CA ALA A 63 -3.62 9.28 -0.24
C ALA A 63 -3.44 10.57 0.59
N LYS A 64 -2.52 10.57 1.56
CA LYS A 64 -2.11 11.75 2.33
C LYS A 64 -0.95 12.53 1.69
N GLU A 65 -0.53 12.17 0.48
CA GLU A 65 0.64 12.73 -0.21
C GLU A 65 1.96 12.57 0.56
N GLN A 66 2.01 11.64 1.51
CA GLN A 66 3.20 11.29 2.29
C GLN A 66 4.03 10.26 1.52
N TYR A 67 4.50 10.66 0.34
CA TYR A 67 5.06 9.76 -0.67
C TYR A 67 6.29 8.97 -0.21
N ASP A 68 7.17 9.55 0.61
CA ASP A 68 8.34 8.81 1.12
C ASP A 68 7.96 7.67 2.06
N LEU A 69 6.93 7.88 2.91
CA LEU A 69 6.42 6.85 3.79
C LEU A 69 5.69 5.76 2.99
N ALA A 70 4.94 6.14 1.96
CA ALA A 70 4.30 5.21 1.04
C ALA A 70 5.32 4.32 0.32
N ILE A 71 6.38 4.90 -0.24
CA ILE A 71 7.46 4.16 -0.92
C ILE A 71 8.14 3.17 0.03
N ALA A 72 8.42 3.58 1.26
CA ALA A 72 9.04 2.70 2.26
C ALA A 72 8.15 1.49 2.57
N ASP A 73 6.85 1.70 2.78
CA ASP A 73 5.89 0.64 3.07
C ASP A 73 5.68 -0.30 1.86
N TYR A 74 5.58 0.23 0.63
CA TYR A 74 5.52 -0.62 -0.56
C TYR A 74 6.78 -1.44 -0.75
N THR A 75 7.95 -0.84 -0.51
CA THR A 75 9.23 -1.55 -0.58
C THR A 75 9.26 -2.69 0.42
N LYS A 76 8.76 -2.47 1.65
CA LYS A 76 8.70 -3.53 2.65
C LYS A 76 7.73 -4.65 2.25
N ALA A 77 6.58 -4.30 1.67
CA ALA A 77 5.64 -5.29 1.15
C ALA A 77 6.25 -6.15 0.01
N ILE A 78 7.07 -5.54 -0.86
CA ILE A 78 7.80 -6.21 -1.94
C ILE A 78 8.93 -7.10 -1.39
N GLU A 79 9.65 -6.67 -0.35
CA GLU A 79 10.67 -7.51 0.30
C GLU A 79 10.07 -8.79 0.90
N LEU A 80 8.86 -8.67 1.49
CA LEU A 80 8.13 -9.79 2.07
C LEU A 80 7.47 -10.69 1.00
N ASP A 81 7.11 -10.11 -0.15
CA ASP A 81 6.56 -10.82 -1.29
C ASP A 81 6.99 -10.19 -2.61
N PRO A 82 8.05 -10.73 -3.24
CA PRO A 82 8.56 -10.23 -4.52
C PRO A 82 7.59 -10.37 -5.70
N GLU A 83 6.49 -11.12 -5.55
CA GLU A 83 5.45 -11.30 -6.56
C GLU A 83 4.23 -10.39 -6.31
N TYR A 84 4.31 -9.47 -5.33
CA TYR A 84 3.21 -8.57 -5.00
C TYR A 84 3.06 -7.44 -6.03
N MET A 85 2.43 -7.76 -7.16
CA MET A 85 2.23 -6.88 -8.31
C MET A 85 1.66 -5.51 -7.93
N GLU A 86 0.62 -5.46 -7.09
CA GLU A 86 -0.02 -4.20 -6.70
C GLU A 86 0.94 -3.27 -5.94
N ALA A 87 1.90 -3.82 -5.19
CA ALA A 87 2.90 -3.01 -4.49
C ALA A 87 3.88 -2.35 -5.47
N TYR A 88 4.32 -3.06 -6.51
CA TYR A 88 5.12 -2.45 -7.58
C TYR A 88 4.34 -1.38 -8.32
N TYR A 89 3.10 -1.67 -8.73
CA TYR A 89 2.27 -0.70 -9.43
C TYR A 89 2.08 0.60 -8.63
N ASN A 90 1.69 0.50 -7.36
CA ASN A 90 1.44 1.68 -6.52
C ASN A 90 2.74 2.43 -6.15
N ARG A 91 3.86 1.73 -5.97
CA ARG A 91 5.16 2.38 -5.79
C ARG A 91 5.60 3.13 -7.06
N GLY A 92 5.35 2.56 -8.24
CA GLY A 92 5.56 3.24 -9.52
C GLY A 92 4.71 4.50 -9.68
N VAL A 93 3.43 4.45 -9.31
CA VAL A 93 2.56 5.65 -9.25
C VAL A 93 3.15 6.71 -8.33
N THR A 94 3.62 6.30 -7.16
CA THR A 94 4.19 7.20 -6.15
C THR A 94 5.50 7.83 -6.63
N TYR A 95 6.37 7.06 -7.29
CA TYR A 95 7.58 7.60 -7.93
C TYR A 95 7.24 8.59 -9.04
N GLY A 96 6.23 8.33 -9.86
CA GLY A 96 5.75 9.26 -10.87
C GLY A 96 5.26 10.59 -10.29
N ALA A 97 4.53 10.54 -9.16
CA ALA A 97 4.11 11.75 -8.43
C ALA A 97 5.29 12.56 -7.85
N LYS A 98 6.42 11.89 -7.59
CA LYS A 98 7.69 12.53 -7.19
C LYS A 98 8.60 12.90 -8.36
N GLU A 99 8.12 12.78 -9.61
CA GLU A 99 8.91 13.02 -10.83
C GLU A 99 10.15 12.11 -10.97
N GLN A 100 10.16 10.98 -10.24
CA GLN A 100 11.21 9.97 -10.30
C GLN A 100 10.88 8.94 -11.39
N TYR A 101 10.82 9.42 -12.63
CA TYR A 101 10.24 8.70 -13.76
C TYR A 101 10.96 7.38 -14.10
N ASP A 102 12.29 7.31 -14.00
CA ASP A 102 13.03 6.07 -14.28
C ASP A 102 12.65 4.95 -13.30
N LEU A 103 12.48 5.30 -12.02
CA LEU A 103 12.04 4.36 -10.99
C LEU A 103 10.57 3.94 -11.21
N ALA A 104 9.72 4.88 -11.61
CA ALA A 104 8.32 4.59 -11.96
C ALA A 104 8.22 3.60 -13.13
N ILE A 105 9.00 3.81 -14.19
CA ILE A 105 9.04 2.93 -15.37
C ILE A 105 9.51 1.53 -15.01
N ALA A 106 10.54 1.42 -14.16
CA ALA A 106 11.03 0.12 -13.68
C ALA A 106 9.94 -0.65 -12.91
N ASP A 107 9.26 0.02 -11.98
CA ASP A 107 8.19 -0.58 -11.18
C ASP A 107 6.97 -0.97 -12.04
N TYR A 108 6.54 -0.14 -12.99
CA TYR A 108 5.48 -0.52 -13.92
C TYR A 108 5.88 -1.70 -14.81
N THR A 109 7.14 -1.75 -15.24
CA THR A 109 7.65 -2.88 -16.03
C THR A 109 7.58 -4.16 -15.21
N LYS A 110 7.97 -4.11 -13.93
CA LYS A 110 7.87 -5.27 -13.04
C LYS A 110 6.41 -5.70 -12.80
N ALA A 111 5.50 -4.73 -12.62
CA ALA A 111 4.07 -5.03 -12.50
C ALA A 111 3.52 -5.73 -13.75
N ILE A 112 3.94 -5.32 -14.95
CA ILE A 112 3.55 -5.95 -16.23
C ILE A 112 4.15 -7.36 -16.39
N GLU A 113 5.39 -7.59 -15.93
CA GLU A 113 5.98 -8.93 -15.93
C GLU A 113 5.18 -9.91 -15.05
N LEU A 114 4.67 -9.43 -13.91
CA LEU A 114 3.88 -10.24 -12.97
C LEU A 114 2.43 -10.41 -13.44
N ASP A 115 1.86 -9.38 -14.05
CA ASP A 115 0.51 -9.40 -14.65
C ASP A 115 0.54 -8.74 -16.05
N PRO A 116 0.72 -9.55 -17.11
CA PRO A 116 0.76 -9.06 -18.48
C PRO A 116 -0.55 -8.43 -18.97
N GLU A 117 -1.67 -8.62 -18.26
CA GLU A 117 -2.98 -8.05 -18.61
C GLU A 117 -3.28 -6.74 -17.85
N ASN A 118 -2.34 -6.24 -17.03
CA ASN A 118 -2.52 -5.01 -16.27
C ASN A 118 -2.49 -3.75 -17.17
N GLU A 119 -3.64 -3.41 -17.74
CA GLU A 119 -3.88 -2.24 -18.59
C GLU A 119 -3.41 -0.92 -17.95
N LYS A 120 -3.59 -0.77 -16.63
CA LYS A 120 -3.22 0.45 -15.91
C LYS A 120 -1.71 0.65 -15.86
N ALA A 121 -0.95 -0.43 -15.69
CA ALA A 121 0.51 -0.37 -15.70
C ALA A 121 1.05 0.04 -17.08
N TYR A 122 0.47 -0.48 -18.18
CA TYR A 122 0.83 -0.04 -19.53
C TYR A 122 0.54 1.44 -19.77
N VAL A 123 -0.67 1.89 -19.43
CA VAL A 123 -1.08 3.30 -19.60
C VAL A 123 -0.17 4.24 -18.80
N ASN A 124 0.08 3.91 -17.53
CA ASN A 124 0.92 4.75 -16.69
C ASN A 124 2.37 4.79 -17.18
N ARG A 125 2.95 3.66 -17.58
CA ARG A 125 4.31 3.62 -18.15
C ARG A 125 4.42 4.43 -19.44
N ALA A 126 3.44 4.33 -20.34
CA ALA A 126 3.39 5.11 -21.58
C ALA A 126 3.29 6.63 -21.29
N ASN A 127 2.44 7.01 -20.33
CA ASN A 127 2.34 8.39 -19.88
C ASN A 127 3.66 8.90 -19.29
N THR A 128 4.37 8.07 -18.52
CA THR A 128 5.68 8.43 -17.96
C THR A 128 6.72 8.66 -19.05
N TYR A 129 6.81 7.80 -20.07
CA TYR A 129 7.70 8.04 -21.22
C TYR A 129 7.40 9.37 -21.93
N ARG A 130 6.12 9.65 -22.20
CA ARG A 130 5.69 10.90 -22.86
C ARG A 130 6.05 12.15 -22.05
N THR A 131 6.14 12.04 -20.72
CA THR A 131 6.48 13.17 -19.84
C THR A 131 8.00 13.39 -19.73
N GLN A 132 8.83 12.38 -20.02
CA GLN A 132 10.29 12.51 -20.04
C GLN A 132 10.83 13.18 -21.32
N GLU A 133 10.05 13.20 -22.40
CA GLU A 133 10.38 13.86 -23.68
C GLU A 133 10.11 15.37 -23.66
#